data_AF-W9RD85-F1
#
_entry.id   AF-W9RD85-F1
#
_cell.length_a   1.000
_cell.length_b   1.000
_cell.length_c   1.000
_cell.angle_alpha   90.00
_cell.angle_beta   90.00
_cell.angle_gamma   90.00
#
_symmetry.space_group_name_H-M   'P 1'
#
loop_
_entity.id
_entity.type
_entity.pdbx_description
1 polymer ?
#
loop_
_entity_poly.entity_id
_entity_poly.type
_entity_poly.pdbx_seq_one_letter_code
_entity_poly.pdbx_strand_id
1 'polypeptide(L)'
;MRKAYWITCNVEPNIQHLSLDRRRFPSNFLVRPRDLNRLLANFQSSLQEITIIATEPNSLPSDVASEIGGKAVELRSYIDPTKDNDLSLHTQLWIDPMEEFLQYTHTGDPVDVTFGVKELKAFLSFCEGCEVDIHLYFEKAGE
;
A
#
# COMPACT_ATOMS: atom_id res chain seq x y z
N MET A 1 -6.71 1.15 41.98
CA MET A 1 -6.86 2.59 41.69
C MET A 1 -7.98 2.75 40.67
N ARG A 2 -9.07 3.46 40.97
CA ARG A 2 -10.22 3.63 40.05
C ARG A 2 -10.05 4.95 39.28
N LYS A 3 -10.00 4.89 37.95
CA LYS A 3 -10.09 6.07 37.09
C LYS A 3 -11.48 6.13 36.48
N ALA A 4 -12.14 7.27 36.59
CA ALA A 4 -13.44 7.53 35.98
C ALA A 4 -13.26 8.71 34.99
N TYR A 5 -13.78 8.54 33.78
CA TYR A 5 -13.71 9.52 32.71
C TYR A 5 -15.13 9.90 32.29
N TRP A 6 -15.36 11.18 31.98
CA TRP A 6 -16.61 11.69 31.44
C TRP A 6 -16.29 12.38 30.11
N ILE A 7 -16.84 11.87 29.02
CA ILE A 7 -16.66 12.44 27.68
C ILE A 7 -18.04 12.96 27.24
N THR A 8 -18.12 14.27 27.03
CA THR A 8 -19.35 14.94 26.59
C THR A 8 -19.26 15.17 25.08
N CYS A 9 -20.14 14.53 24.30
CA CYS A 9 -20.26 14.75 22.86
C CYS A 9 -21.46 15.67 22.57
N ASN A 10 -21.19 16.93 22.21
CA ASN A 10 -22.22 17.95 21.95
C ASN A 10 -22.45 18.23 20.46
N VAL A 11 -21.93 17.38 19.57
CA VAL A 11 -21.99 17.57 18.11
C VAL A 11 -22.82 16.44 17.51
N GLU A 12 -23.79 16.78 16.67
CA GLU A 12 -24.54 15.78 15.90
C GLU A 12 -23.59 15.07 14.93
N PRO A 13 -23.59 13.72 14.90
CA PRO A 13 -22.68 12.99 14.03
C PRO A 13 -23.10 13.19 12.56
N ASN A 14 -22.18 13.72 11.76
CA ASN A 14 -22.31 13.62 10.31
C ASN A 14 -21.80 12.24 9.86
N ILE A 15 -22.72 11.31 9.69
CA ILE A 15 -22.38 9.94 9.29
C ILE A 15 -22.06 9.93 7.79
N GLN A 16 -20.79 9.72 7.46
CA GLN A 16 -20.38 9.45 6.09
C GLN A 16 -20.56 7.97 5.80
N HIS A 17 -21.41 7.65 4.82
CA HIS A 17 -21.59 6.28 4.33
C HIS A 17 -20.76 6.08 3.06
N LEU A 18 -19.92 5.04 3.08
CA LEU A 18 -19.19 4.57 1.91
C LEU A 18 -19.49 3.09 1.72
N SER A 19 -19.94 2.71 0.53
CA SER A 19 -20.21 1.31 0.16
C SER A 19 -19.24 0.89 -0.93
N LEU A 20 -18.26 0.06 -0.58
CA LEU A 20 -17.28 -0.50 -1.50
C LEU A 20 -17.55 -1.98 -1.72
N ASP A 21 -17.70 -2.40 -2.98
CA ASP A 21 -17.74 -3.81 -3.33
C ASP A 21 -16.32 -4.31 -3.64
N ARG A 22 -15.78 -5.13 -2.74
CA ARG A 22 -14.42 -5.67 -2.85
C ARG A 22 -14.19 -6.50 -4.11
N ARG A 23 -15.25 -7.03 -4.71
CA ARG A 23 -15.18 -7.86 -5.93
C ARG A 23 -14.90 -7.05 -7.20
N ARG A 24 -15.01 -5.72 -7.12
CA ARG A 24 -14.80 -4.84 -8.27
C ARG A 24 -13.33 -4.45 -8.48
N PHE A 25 -12.50 -4.57 -7.44
CA PHE A 25 -11.09 -4.19 -7.55
C PHE A 25 -10.29 -5.27 -8.28
N PRO A 26 -9.58 -4.91 -9.38
CA PRO A 26 -8.80 -5.85 -10.17
C PRO A 26 -7.54 -6.32 -9.44
N SER A 27 -7.03 -5.52 -8.48
CA SER A 27 -5.80 -5.79 -7.75
C SER A 27 -6.07 -5.88 -6.25
N ASN A 28 -5.54 -6.92 -5.63
CA ASN A 28 -5.50 -7.03 -4.19
C ASN A 28 -4.36 -7.91 -3.68
N PHE A 29 -3.92 -7.65 -2.46
CA PHE A 29 -2.97 -8.51 -1.76
C PHE A 29 -3.22 -8.55 -0.26
N LEU A 30 -2.86 -9.67 0.33
CA LEU A 30 -2.90 -9.93 1.77
C LEU A 30 -1.47 -10.01 2.29
N VAL A 31 -1.15 -9.23 3.31
CA VAL A 31 0.22 -9.14 3.86
C VAL A 31 0.18 -9.02 5.38
N ARG A 32 1.20 -9.56 6.06
CA ARG A 32 1.36 -9.33 7.49
C ARG A 32 1.87 -7.91 7.74
N PRO A 33 1.40 -7.22 8.80
CA PRO A 33 1.88 -5.86 9.11
C PRO A 33 3.40 -5.77 9.22
N ARG A 34 4.05 -6.76 9.84
CA ARG A 34 5.51 -6.81 10.00
C ARG A 34 6.25 -6.87 8.67
N ASP A 35 5.75 -7.69 7.74
CA ASP A 35 6.38 -7.91 6.43
C ASP A 35 6.25 -6.64 5.58
N LEU A 36 5.08 -6.01 5.56
CA LEU A 36 4.88 -4.72 4.89
C LEU A 36 5.72 -3.60 5.53
N ASN A 37 5.83 -3.56 6.86
CA ASN A 37 6.67 -2.57 7.54
C ASN A 37 8.16 -2.74 7.21
N ARG A 38 8.65 -3.99 7.08
CA ARG A 38 10.01 -4.30 6.60
C ARG A 38 10.24 -3.80 5.18
N LEU A 39 9.28 -3.98 4.27
CA LEU A 39 9.37 -3.46 2.90
C LEU A 39 9.43 -1.93 2.90
N LEU A 40 8.58 -1.27 3.68
CA LEU A 40 8.54 0.19 3.80
C LEU A 40 9.78 0.79 4.47
N ALA A 41 10.55 0.01 5.23
CA ALA A 41 11.80 0.46 5.85
C ALA A 41 12.91 0.77 4.84
N ASN A 42 12.79 0.31 3.59
CA ASN A 42 13.72 0.66 2.50
C ASN A 42 13.56 2.10 2.02
N PHE A 43 12.44 2.75 2.32
CA PHE A 43 12.15 4.11 1.89
C PHE A 43 12.61 5.13 2.93
N GLN A 44 12.94 6.34 2.47
CA GLN A 44 13.28 7.43 3.37
C GLN A 44 12.16 7.69 4.39
N SER A 45 12.53 7.93 5.65
CA SER A 45 11.57 8.15 6.73
C SER A 45 10.67 9.37 6.51
N SER A 46 11.14 10.35 5.73
CA SER A 46 10.42 11.56 5.35
C SER A 46 9.54 11.41 4.10
N LEU A 47 9.49 10.23 3.49
CA LEU A 47 8.66 9.99 2.31
C LEU A 47 7.19 10.24 2.66
N GLN A 48 6.54 11.13 1.89
CA GLN A 48 5.15 11.50 2.12
C GLN A 48 4.21 10.51 1.44
N GLU A 49 4.50 10.14 0.20
CA GLU A 49 3.64 9.34 -0.67
C GLU A 49 4.42 8.20 -1.29
N ILE A 50 3.74 7.07 -1.45
CA ILE A 50 4.29 5.86 -2.09
C ILE A 50 3.32 5.40 -3.17
N THR A 51 3.87 4.94 -4.28
CA THR A 51 3.13 4.33 -5.37
C THR A 51 3.27 2.81 -5.31
N ILE A 52 2.15 2.11 -5.36
CA ILE A 52 2.09 0.66 -5.58
C ILE A 52 1.72 0.42 -7.03
N ILE A 53 2.48 -0.40 -7.74
CA ILE A 53 2.17 -0.86 -9.10
C ILE A 53 1.96 -2.37 -9.05
N ALA A 54 0.81 -2.85 -9.51
CA ALA A 54 0.46 -4.26 -9.60
C ALA A 54 0.37 -4.70 -11.06
N THR A 55 0.91 -5.88 -11.37
CA THR A 55 0.94 -6.47 -12.70
C THR A 55 0.68 -7.98 -12.62
N GLU A 56 0.40 -8.62 -13.75
CA GLU A 56 0.23 -10.08 -13.73
C GLU A 56 1.57 -10.76 -13.40
N PRO A 57 1.58 -11.80 -12.55
CA PRO A 57 2.81 -12.48 -12.13
C PRO A 57 3.70 -13.03 -13.26
N ASN A 58 3.14 -13.19 -14.47
CA ASN A 58 3.80 -13.80 -15.62
C ASN A 58 3.96 -12.86 -16.84
N SER A 59 3.61 -11.56 -16.75
CA SER A 59 3.47 -10.68 -17.92
C SER A 59 4.71 -9.83 -18.28
N LEU A 60 5.92 -10.16 -17.81
CA LEU A 60 7.10 -9.36 -18.13
C LEU A 60 7.48 -9.48 -19.62
N PRO A 61 7.81 -8.36 -20.32
CA PRO A 61 8.26 -8.39 -21.72
C PRO A 61 9.57 -9.17 -21.87
N SER A 62 9.67 -9.94 -22.96
CA SER A 62 10.70 -10.95 -23.22
C SER A 62 12.15 -10.46 -23.38
N ASP A 63 12.46 -9.18 -23.16
CA ASP A 63 13.81 -8.61 -23.43
C ASP A 63 14.71 -8.45 -22.20
N VAL A 64 14.24 -8.77 -20.99
CA VAL A 64 15.04 -8.79 -19.74
C VAL A 64 14.95 -10.14 -19.00
N ALA A 65 14.69 -11.21 -19.75
CA ALA A 65 14.29 -12.54 -19.28
C ALA A 65 15.37 -13.37 -18.52
N SER A 66 16.37 -12.76 -17.87
CA SER A 66 17.39 -13.53 -17.13
C SER A 66 17.43 -13.36 -15.61
N GLU A 67 16.79 -12.37 -14.97
CA GLU A 67 16.93 -12.20 -13.49
C GLU A 67 15.68 -11.68 -12.74
N ILE A 68 14.55 -11.45 -13.42
CA ILE A 68 13.36 -10.75 -12.87
C ILE A 68 12.10 -11.64 -13.00
N GLY A 69 12.21 -12.96 -13.01
CA GLY A 69 11.04 -13.83 -12.90
C GLY A 69 10.36 -13.65 -11.53
N GLY A 70 9.03 -13.50 -11.49
CA GLY A 70 8.25 -13.47 -10.24
C GLY A 70 7.94 -12.08 -9.65
N LYS A 71 8.62 -11.02 -10.09
CA LYS A 71 8.42 -9.65 -9.58
C LYS A 71 7.17 -8.98 -10.17
N ALA A 72 6.01 -9.22 -9.57
CA ALA A 72 4.71 -8.74 -10.05
C ALA A 72 4.24 -7.43 -9.40
N VAL A 73 4.88 -7.01 -8.30
CA VAL A 73 4.51 -5.79 -7.57
C VAL A 73 5.72 -4.89 -7.43
N GLU A 74 5.50 -3.60 -7.65
CA GLU A 74 6.50 -2.55 -7.48
C GLU A 74 6.04 -1.58 -6.40
N LEU A 75 6.95 -1.22 -5.49
CA LEU A 75 6.79 -0.08 -4.58
C LEU A 75 7.76 1.02 -5.00
N ARG A 76 7.25 2.23 -5.24
CA ARG A 76 8.04 3.38 -5.69
C ARG A 76 7.80 4.59 -4.82
N SER A 77 8.87 5.30 -4.45
CA SER A 77 8.75 6.62 -3.82
C SER A 77 8.07 7.58 -4.80
N TYR A 78 6.99 8.24 -4.39
CA TYR A 78 6.36 9.27 -5.22
C TYR A 78 7.00 10.62 -4.94
N ILE A 79 7.35 11.34 -6.01
CA ILE A 79 7.94 12.67 -5.96
C ILE A 79 7.13 13.56 -6.87
N ASP A 80 6.55 14.59 -6.27
CA ASP A 80 5.71 15.55 -6.96
C ASP A 80 6.55 16.31 -8.00
N PRO A 81 6.25 16.18 -9.30
CA PRO A 81 7.02 16.81 -10.37
C PRO A 81 6.89 18.34 -10.37
N THR A 82 5.92 18.89 -9.63
CA THR A 82 5.70 20.34 -9.51
C THR A 82 6.51 20.97 -8.37
N LYS A 83 7.11 20.16 -7.50
CA LYS A 83 7.94 20.63 -6.38
C LYS A 83 9.42 20.51 -6.72
N ASP A 84 10.15 21.57 -6.47
CA ASP A 84 11.60 21.60 -6.61
C ASP A 84 12.23 20.66 -5.56
N ASN A 85 12.81 19.56 -6.02
CA ASN A 85 13.18 18.40 -5.19
C ASN A 85 14.55 17.83 -5.59
N ASP A 86 15.51 18.72 -5.88
CA ASP A 86 16.88 18.43 -6.35
C ASP A 86 17.71 17.47 -5.47
N LEU A 87 17.23 17.11 -4.26
CA LEU A 87 17.91 16.21 -3.31
C LEU A 87 17.07 14.97 -2.93
N SER A 88 15.98 14.70 -3.62
CA SER A 88 15.06 13.59 -3.28
C SER A 88 15.58 12.23 -3.74
N LEU A 89 15.75 11.30 -2.80
CA LEU A 89 16.19 9.94 -3.12
C LEU A 89 15.03 9.14 -3.70
N HIS A 90 15.16 8.75 -4.96
CA HIS A 90 14.18 7.89 -5.61
C HIS A 90 14.49 6.43 -5.25
N THR A 91 13.53 5.77 -4.62
CA THR A 91 13.64 4.36 -4.23
C THR A 91 12.56 3.56 -4.95
N GLN A 92 12.97 2.44 -5.56
CA GLN A 92 12.10 1.50 -6.23
C GLN A 92 12.41 0.10 -5.74
N LEU A 93 11.39 -0.63 -5.32
CA LEU A 93 11.49 -1.98 -4.80
C LEU A 93 10.58 -2.91 -5.62
N TRP A 94 11.18 -3.93 -6.21
CA TRP A 94 10.46 -5.01 -6.88
C TRP A 94 10.20 -6.14 -5.90
N ILE A 95 8.94 -6.58 -5.84
CA ILE A 95 8.46 -7.59 -4.92
C ILE A 95 8.01 -8.81 -5.71
N ASP A 96 8.52 -9.98 -5.30
CA ASP A 96 7.89 -11.25 -5.64
C ASP A 96 6.74 -11.50 -4.65
N PRO A 97 5.47 -11.47 -5.11
CA PRO A 97 4.33 -11.67 -4.23
C PRO A 97 4.30 -13.05 -3.56
N MET A 98 4.92 -14.07 -4.16
CA MET A 98 4.95 -15.43 -3.62
C MET A 98 5.88 -15.54 -2.41
N GLU A 99 6.87 -14.66 -2.31
CA GLU A 99 7.82 -14.63 -1.18
C GLU A 99 7.35 -13.67 -0.06
N GLU A 100 6.74 -12.54 -0.43
CA GLU A 100 6.47 -11.45 0.51
C GLU A 100 5.01 -11.38 0.98
N PHE A 101 4.05 -11.89 0.21
CA PHE A 101 2.62 -11.79 0.51
C PHE A 101 1.99 -13.14 0.83
N LEU A 102 0.92 -13.12 1.63
CA LEU A 102 0.10 -14.29 1.92
C LEU A 102 -0.81 -14.65 0.74
N GLN A 103 -1.27 -13.62 0.02
CA GLN A 103 -2.06 -13.77 -1.19
C GLN A 103 -1.80 -12.57 -2.09
N TYR A 104 -1.76 -12.82 -3.39
CA TYR A 104 -1.75 -11.80 -4.43
C TYR A 104 -2.74 -12.16 -5.52
N THR A 105 -3.49 -11.16 -5.99
CA THR A 105 -4.40 -11.32 -7.12
C THR A 105 -4.40 -10.03 -7.91
N HIS A 106 -4.13 -10.16 -9.20
CA HIS A 106 -4.21 -9.08 -10.16
C HIS A 106 -4.78 -9.64 -11.46
N THR A 107 -5.66 -8.88 -12.10
CA THR A 107 -6.27 -9.27 -13.39
C THR A 107 -6.36 -8.08 -14.32
N GLY A 108 -5.87 -8.23 -15.55
CA GLY A 108 -5.99 -7.21 -16.59
C GLY A 108 -4.75 -6.33 -16.71
N ASP A 109 -4.97 -5.06 -17.07
CA ASP A 109 -3.89 -4.11 -17.29
C ASP A 109 -3.20 -3.71 -15.98
N PRO A 110 -1.90 -3.34 -16.02
CA PRO A 110 -1.18 -2.81 -14.88
C PRO A 110 -1.93 -1.67 -14.17
N VAL A 111 -1.98 -1.73 -12.85
CA VAL A 111 -2.64 -0.74 -11.99
C VAL A 111 -1.62 -0.09 -11.08
N ASP A 112 -1.57 1.24 -11.10
CA ASP A 112 -0.78 2.05 -10.17
C ASP A 112 -1.68 2.92 -9.26
N VAL A 113 -1.35 2.96 -7.97
CA VAL A 113 -2.01 3.81 -6.97
C VAL A 113 -0.99 4.50 -6.08
N THR A 114 -1.20 5.79 -5.84
CA THR A 114 -0.35 6.61 -4.97
C THR A 114 -1.15 7.07 -3.75
N PHE A 115 -0.59 6.89 -2.57
CA PHE A 115 -1.23 7.32 -1.32
C PHE A 115 -0.21 7.64 -0.23
N GLY A 116 -0.69 8.26 0.84
CA GLY A 116 0.13 8.75 1.93
C GLY A 116 0.73 7.64 2.80
N VAL A 117 2.05 7.70 3.00
CA VAL A 117 2.82 6.76 3.82
C VAL A 117 2.48 6.90 5.29
N LYS A 118 2.16 8.12 5.74
CA LYS A 118 1.84 8.40 7.14
C LYS A 118 0.54 7.72 7.56
N GLU A 119 -0.50 7.82 6.74
CA GLU A 119 -1.78 7.14 6.96
C GLU A 119 -1.61 5.63 6.93
N LEU A 120 -0.86 5.10 5.94
CA LEU A 120 -0.56 3.68 5.87
C LEU A 120 0.18 3.18 7.13
N LYS A 121 1.21 3.90 7.60
CA LYS A 121 1.96 3.53 8.81
C LYS A 121 1.12 3.57 10.08
N ALA A 122 0.19 4.51 10.18
CA ALA A 122 -0.75 4.57 11.30
C ALA A 122 -1.67 3.34 11.32
N PHE A 123 -2.21 2.97 10.15
CA PHE A 123 -3.03 1.76 10.00
C PHE A 123 -2.24 0.48 10.28
N LEU A 124 -1.02 0.37 9.75
CA LEU A 124 -0.08 -0.73 10.00
C LEU A 124 0.18 -0.92 11.50
N SER A 125 0.46 0.16 12.22
CA SER A 125 0.76 0.12 13.66
C SER A 125 -0.44 -0.41 14.47
N PHE A 126 -1.65 -0.05 14.06
CA PHE A 126 -2.88 -0.58 14.66
C PHE A 126 -3.04 -2.08 14.38
N CYS A 127 -2.89 -2.51 13.13
CA CYS A 127 -3.00 -3.91 12.76
C CYS A 127 -1.92 -4.79 13.42
N GLU A 128 -0.70 -4.28 13.56
CA GLU A 128 0.38 -4.96 14.27
C GLU A 128 0.04 -5.17 15.75
N GLY A 129 -0.49 -4.15 16.44
CA GLY A 129 -0.94 -4.26 17.83
C GLY A 129 -2.15 -5.17 18.03
N CYS A 130 -2.96 -5.36 16.99
CA CYS A 130 -4.10 -6.27 16.98
C CYS A 130 -3.76 -7.68 16.49
N GLU A 131 -2.54 -7.93 16.02
CA GLU A 131 -2.11 -9.22 15.43
C GLU A 131 -2.99 -9.67 14.26
N VAL A 132 -3.40 -8.72 13.40
CA VAL A 132 -4.25 -9.01 12.22
C VAL A 132 -3.53 -8.69 10.91
N ASP A 133 -3.77 -9.52 9.90
CA ASP A 133 -3.26 -9.31 8.54
C ASP A 133 -3.99 -8.15 7.83
N ILE A 134 -3.31 -7.55 6.85
CA ILE A 134 -3.82 -6.40 6.08
C ILE A 134 -4.16 -6.86 4.67
N HIS A 135 -5.41 -6.64 4.27
CA HIS A 135 -5.87 -6.86 2.90
C HIS A 135 -6.07 -5.53 2.20
N LEU A 136 -5.23 -5.26 1.20
CA LEU A 136 -5.33 -4.08 0.35
C LEU A 136 -6.05 -4.43 -0.95
N TYR A 137 -7.07 -3.64 -1.30
CA TYR A 137 -7.81 -3.70 -2.56
C TYR A 137 -7.67 -2.36 -3.26
N PHE A 138 -7.38 -2.37 -4.55
CA PHE A 138 -7.18 -1.14 -5.31
C PHE A 138 -7.46 -1.32 -6.80
N GLU A 139 -7.85 -0.22 -7.43
CA GLU A 139 -8.05 -0.07 -8.87
C GLU A 139 -7.29 1.16 -9.35
N LYS A 140 -7.44 1.53 -10.63
CA LYS A 140 -6.70 2.62 -11.24
C LYS A 140 -6.96 3.94 -10.50
N ALA A 141 -5.90 4.76 -10.36
CA ALA A 141 -6.02 6.07 -9.74
C ALA A 141 -7.09 6.94 -10.43
N GLY A 142 -7.99 7.51 -9.64
CA GLY A 142 -9.00 8.47 -10.09
C GLY A 142 -10.34 7.88 -10.55
N GLU A 143 -10.55 6.58 -10.38
CA GLU A 143 -11.87 5.92 -10.54
C GLU A 143 -12.68 5.85 -9.24
#